data_AF-A0A4U7F265-F1
#
_entry.id   AF-A0A4U7F265-F1
#
_cell.length_a   1.000
_cell.length_b   1.000
_cell.length_c   1.000
_cell.angle_alpha   90.00
_cell.angle_beta   90.00
_cell.angle_gamma   90.00
#
_symmetry.space_group_name_H-M   'P 1'
#
loop_
_entity.id
_entity.type
_entity.pdbx_description
1 polymer ?
#
loop_
_entity_poly.entity_id
_entity_poly.type
_entity_poly.pdbx_seq_one_letter_code
_entity_poly.pdbx_strand_id
1 'polypeptide(L)'
;MSSDGVAADELELPIKRTTGETMEERLTANAYHNILPARYLRKNADGEAIEDPEELFDRVARNVALAEAVFEAEKQGVEITVTPDQLKPDHPRRDELAEDVFGAGVTADDEAETTLTAHNVNKFAYDTVVPELPDSVRDHVEATADRFRDGMESLSFMPNSPTLMNAGDELQQLSACFVDSPGDDITDIHQTAKEAAEVFQSGGGMGYAFWKLRPYGDSVGSTGGIASGPI
;
A
#
# COMPACT_ATOMS: atom_id res chain seq x y z
N MET A 1 -12.67 -33.70 4.58
CA MET A 1 -13.38 -32.55 3.98
C MET A 1 -14.61 -32.30 4.83
N SER A 2 -14.63 -31.24 5.64
CA SER A 2 -15.83 -30.91 6.42
C SER A 2 -16.85 -30.32 5.45
N SER A 3 -17.87 -31.09 5.11
CA SER A 3 -19.10 -30.54 4.55
C SER A 3 -20.09 -30.55 5.71
N ASP A 4 -20.25 -29.42 6.39
CA ASP A 4 -21.12 -29.30 7.57
C ASP A 4 -22.62 -29.38 7.23
N GLY A 5 -22.98 -29.99 6.09
CA GLY A 5 -24.36 -30.29 5.71
C GLY A 5 -25.22 -29.07 5.34
N VAL A 6 -24.70 -27.86 5.45
CA VAL A 6 -25.43 -26.62 5.13
C VAL A 6 -25.52 -26.46 3.62
N ALA A 7 -26.73 -26.43 3.09
CA ALA A 7 -26.96 -26.14 1.68
C ALA A 7 -26.73 -24.65 1.39
N ALA A 8 -26.28 -24.30 0.19
CA ALA A 8 -25.91 -22.92 -0.13
C ALA A 8 -27.08 -21.92 -0.02
N ASP A 9 -28.30 -22.41 -0.18
CA ASP A 9 -29.57 -21.70 -0.02
C ASP A 9 -30.01 -21.52 1.45
N GLU A 10 -29.37 -22.23 2.39
CA GLU A 10 -29.58 -22.09 3.84
C GLU A 10 -28.61 -21.08 4.48
N LEU A 11 -27.67 -20.53 3.70
CA LEU A 11 -26.72 -19.52 4.16
C LEU A 11 -27.35 -18.12 4.14
N GLU A 12 -27.71 -17.60 5.32
CA GLU A 12 -27.99 -16.16 5.47
C GLU A 12 -26.68 -15.37 5.34
N LEU A 13 -26.52 -14.66 4.22
CA LEU A 13 -25.41 -13.75 4.04
C LEU A 13 -25.59 -12.53 4.95
N PRO A 14 -24.54 -12.06 5.64
CA PRO A 14 -24.63 -10.86 6.46
C PRO A 14 -25.08 -9.67 5.59
N ILE A 15 -26.21 -9.06 5.94
CA ILE A 15 -26.65 -7.82 5.30
C ILE A 15 -25.67 -6.72 5.74
N LYS A 16 -25.11 -6.00 4.77
CA LYS A 16 -24.28 -4.82 5.02
C LYS A 16 -25.08 -3.82 5.86
N ARG A 17 -24.67 -3.58 7.10
CA ARG A 17 -25.32 -2.62 8.00
C ARG A 17 -24.72 -1.24 7.76
N THR A 18 -25.42 -0.38 7.02
CA THR A 18 -24.94 1.00 6.77
C THR A 18 -25.65 2.05 7.62
N THR A 19 -26.52 1.63 8.53
CA THR A 19 -27.45 2.53 9.26
C THR A 19 -27.04 2.79 10.72
N GLY A 20 -25.93 2.22 11.20
CA GLY A 20 -25.40 2.50 12.54
C GLY A 20 -24.82 3.91 12.66
N GLU A 21 -24.77 4.45 13.87
CA GLU A 21 -24.14 5.74 14.17
C GLU A 21 -22.62 5.59 14.27
N THR A 22 -22.12 4.44 14.75
CA THR A 22 -20.68 4.15 14.88
C THR A 22 -20.17 3.10 13.89
N MET A 23 -18.85 3.00 13.73
CA MET A 23 -18.23 1.92 12.95
C MET A 23 -18.54 0.54 13.53
N GLU A 24 -18.50 0.37 14.86
CA GLU A 24 -18.82 -0.88 15.53
C GLU A 24 -20.26 -1.35 15.25
N GLU A 25 -21.22 -0.42 15.18
CA GLU A 25 -22.61 -0.75 14.84
C GLU A 25 -22.81 -1.11 13.36
N ARG A 26 -22.00 -0.51 12.47
CA ARG A 26 -22.04 -0.74 11.02
C ARG A 26 -21.31 -2.02 10.61
N LEU A 27 -20.21 -2.34 11.27
CA LEU A 27 -19.46 -3.56 11.02
C LEU A 27 -20.10 -4.75 11.74
N THR A 28 -19.91 -5.95 11.17
CA THR A 28 -20.28 -7.15 11.93
C THR A 28 -19.30 -7.31 13.10
N ALA A 29 -19.76 -7.90 14.21
CA ALA A 29 -18.89 -8.21 15.34
C ALA A 29 -17.64 -9.02 14.92
N ASN A 30 -17.78 -9.89 13.91
CA ASN A 30 -16.65 -10.63 13.36
C ASN A 30 -15.65 -9.73 12.61
N ALA A 31 -16.13 -8.77 11.84
CA ALA A 31 -15.26 -7.82 11.16
C ALA A 31 -14.52 -6.93 12.17
N TYR A 32 -15.27 -6.31 13.09
CA TYR A 32 -14.75 -5.33 14.05
C TYR A 32 -13.83 -5.94 15.10
N HIS A 33 -14.24 -7.04 15.76
CA HIS A 33 -13.45 -7.61 16.88
C HIS A 33 -12.47 -8.72 16.47
N ASN A 34 -12.60 -9.31 15.28
CA ASN A 34 -11.73 -10.44 14.88
C ASN A 34 -10.89 -10.13 13.64
N ILE A 35 -11.51 -9.79 12.51
CA ILE A 35 -10.79 -9.67 11.23
C ILE A 35 -9.87 -8.46 11.21
N LEU A 36 -10.36 -7.28 11.59
CA LEU A 36 -9.55 -6.05 11.62
C LEU A 36 -8.34 -6.21 12.57
N PRO A 37 -8.51 -6.60 13.85
CA PRO A 37 -7.38 -6.79 14.77
C PRO A 37 -6.40 -7.89 14.35
N ALA A 38 -6.91 -8.97 13.74
CA ALA A 38 -6.03 -10.06 13.33
C ALA A 38 -5.12 -9.68 12.16
N ARG A 39 -5.60 -8.88 11.20
CA ARG A 39 -4.97 -8.73 9.88
C ARG A 39 -4.61 -7.32 9.45
N TYR A 40 -5.24 -6.28 10.00
CA TYR A 40 -5.18 -4.93 9.44
C TYR A 40 -4.66 -3.87 10.40
N LEU A 41 -4.90 -4.02 11.71
CA LEU A 41 -4.39 -3.08 12.70
C LEU A 41 -2.87 -3.20 12.81
N ARG A 42 -2.20 -2.06 12.95
CA ARG A 42 -0.78 -2.00 13.27
C ARG A 42 -0.47 -2.73 14.57
N LYS A 43 0.69 -3.37 14.61
CA LYS A 43 1.16 -4.14 15.75
C LYS A 43 2.56 -3.72 16.17
N ASN A 44 2.83 -3.76 17.46
CA ASN A 44 4.18 -3.59 17.99
C ASN A 44 5.05 -4.83 17.73
N ALA A 45 6.31 -4.78 18.18
CA ALA A 45 7.27 -5.87 18.04
C ALA A 45 6.83 -7.17 18.77
N ASP A 46 5.98 -7.07 19.79
CA ASP A 46 5.42 -8.20 20.53
C ASP A 46 4.16 -8.79 19.85
N GLY A 47 3.70 -8.19 18.76
CA GLY A 47 2.53 -8.62 17.99
C GLY A 47 1.19 -8.13 18.56
N GLU A 48 1.21 -7.21 19.52
CA GLU A 48 0.03 -6.59 20.11
C GLU A 48 -0.46 -5.43 19.25
N ALA A 49 -1.77 -5.30 19.08
CA ALA A 49 -2.35 -4.19 18.32
C ALA A 49 -2.10 -2.86 19.04
N ILE A 50 -1.63 -1.86 18.29
CA ILE A 50 -1.36 -0.50 18.77
C ILE A 50 -2.22 0.55 18.04
N GLU A 51 -3.24 0.08 17.34
CA GLU A 51 -4.14 0.86 16.52
C GLU A 51 -5.52 0.22 16.64
N ASP A 52 -6.56 1.04 16.74
CA ASP A 52 -7.96 0.62 16.73
C ASP A 52 -8.60 0.79 15.32
N PRO A 53 -9.76 0.16 15.03
CA PRO A 53 -10.40 0.21 13.71
C PRO A 53 -10.64 1.61 13.12
N GLU A 54 -11.00 2.58 13.96
CA GLU A 54 -11.18 3.98 13.59
C GLU A 54 -9.85 4.62 13.18
N GLU A 55 -8.80 4.37 13.96
CA GLU A 55 -7.44 4.87 13.70
C GLU A 55 -6.85 4.28 12.41
N LEU A 56 -7.15 3.01 12.10
CA LEU A 56 -6.81 2.38 10.82
C LEU A 56 -7.37 3.18 9.64
N PHE A 57 -8.64 3.58 9.68
CA PHE A 57 -9.26 4.34 8.60
C PHE A 57 -8.74 5.78 8.53
N ASP A 58 -8.50 6.41 9.66
CA ASP A 58 -7.89 7.75 9.71
C ASP A 58 -6.47 7.74 9.12
N ARG A 59 -5.62 6.79 9.51
CA ARG A 59 -4.28 6.58 8.94
C ARG A 59 -4.33 6.41 7.42
N VAL A 60 -5.19 5.51 6.93
CA VAL A 60 -5.30 5.21 5.49
C VAL A 60 -5.76 6.46 4.74
N ALA A 61 -6.77 7.15 5.27
CA ALA A 61 -7.32 8.36 4.65
C ALA A 61 -6.28 9.48 4.55
N ARG A 62 -5.58 9.78 5.64
CA ARG A 62 -4.50 10.79 5.68
C ARG A 62 -3.39 10.43 4.70
N ASN A 63 -2.90 9.19 4.74
CA ASN A 63 -1.81 8.76 3.88
C ASN A 63 -2.14 8.86 2.39
N VAL A 64 -3.37 8.51 1.99
CA VAL A 64 -3.82 8.63 0.58
C VAL A 64 -4.04 10.10 0.20
N ALA A 65 -4.64 10.90 1.08
CA ALA A 65 -4.90 12.31 0.84
C ALA A 65 -3.63 13.15 0.69
N LEU A 66 -2.51 12.74 1.29
CA LEU A 66 -1.24 13.46 1.18
C LEU A 66 -0.79 13.70 -0.28
N ALA A 67 -1.18 12.82 -1.22
CA ALA A 67 -0.91 13.03 -2.64
C ALA A 67 -1.54 14.34 -3.18
N GLU A 68 -2.66 14.80 -2.62
CA GLU A 68 -3.31 16.04 -3.00
C GLU A 68 -2.48 17.28 -2.68
N ALA A 69 -1.52 17.20 -1.74
CA ALA A 69 -0.59 18.29 -1.52
C ALA A 69 0.15 18.66 -2.82
N VAL A 70 0.58 17.64 -3.57
CA VAL A 70 1.26 17.84 -4.86
C VAL A 70 0.29 18.35 -5.92
N PHE A 71 -0.84 17.67 -6.11
CA PHE A 71 -1.75 17.97 -7.23
C PHE A 71 -2.49 19.29 -7.06
N GLU A 72 -2.89 19.63 -5.84
CA GLU A 72 -3.56 20.90 -5.59
C GLU A 72 -2.58 22.08 -5.64
N ALA A 73 -1.35 21.90 -5.15
CA ALA A 73 -0.31 22.93 -5.31
C ALA A 73 0.03 23.19 -6.78
N GLU A 74 0.17 22.12 -7.60
CA GLU A 74 0.37 22.24 -9.05
C GLU A 74 -0.80 23.01 -9.70
N LYS A 75 -2.04 22.66 -9.35
CA LYS A 75 -3.24 23.35 -9.85
C LYS A 75 -3.30 24.83 -9.47
N GLN A 76 -2.79 25.19 -8.29
CA GLN A 76 -2.71 26.57 -7.81
C GLN A 76 -1.46 27.31 -8.29
N GLY A 77 -0.52 26.63 -8.97
CA GLY A 77 0.74 27.21 -9.41
C GLY A 77 1.69 27.53 -8.25
N VAL A 78 1.61 26.77 -7.16
CA VAL A 78 2.43 26.91 -5.96
C VAL A 78 3.42 25.75 -5.90
N GLU A 79 4.67 26.06 -5.55
CA GLU A 79 5.69 25.05 -5.26
C GLU A 79 5.72 24.77 -3.76
N ILE A 80 5.73 23.49 -3.38
CA ILE A 80 5.89 23.07 -1.98
C ILE A 80 7.33 22.58 -1.82
N THR A 81 8.04 23.18 -0.88
CA THR A 81 9.36 22.75 -0.43
C THR A 81 9.21 21.81 0.76
N VAL A 82 10.01 20.76 0.79
CA VAL A 82 10.09 19.81 1.89
C VAL A 82 11.53 19.58 2.33
N THR A 83 11.70 19.10 3.56
CA THR A 83 12.97 18.96 4.28
C THR A 83 13.10 17.58 4.95
N PRO A 84 14.32 17.10 5.28
CA PRO A 84 14.53 15.76 5.84
C PRO A 84 13.78 15.45 7.14
N ASP A 85 13.52 16.44 7.99
CA ASP A 85 12.75 16.28 9.22
C ASP A 85 11.28 15.90 8.97
N GLN A 86 10.75 16.23 7.79
CA GLN A 86 9.39 15.85 7.40
C GLN A 86 9.27 14.41 6.87
N LEU A 87 10.38 13.70 6.65
CA LEU A 87 10.36 12.27 6.31
C LEU A 87 9.63 11.49 7.40
N LYS A 88 9.03 10.34 7.04
CA LYS A 88 8.32 9.46 7.98
C LYS A 88 9.13 9.23 9.27
N PRO A 89 8.64 9.71 10.44
CA PRO A 89 9.45 9.80 11.66
C PRO A 89 9.86 8.43 12.22
N ASP A 90 8.99 7.43 12.07
CA ASP A 90 9.22 6.08 12.61
C ASP A 90 9.87 5.12 11.59
N HIS A 91 10.31 5.61 10.43
CA HIS A 91 10.90 4.76 9.42
C HIS A 91 12.29 4.27 9.86
N PRO A 92 12.59 2.96 9.88
CA PRO A 92 13.87 2.46 10.42
C PRO A 92 15.08 2.85 9.58
N ARG A 93 14.85 3.24 8.31
CA ARG A 93 15.89 3.61 7.34
C ARG A 93 15.73 5.05 6.86
N ARG A 94 15.56 6.00 7.79
CA ARG A 94 15.34 7.43 7.46
C ARG A 94 16.50 8.04 6.67
N ASP A 95 17.74 7.67 6.94
CA ASP A 95 18.89 8.18 6.17
C ASP A 95 18.87 7.69 4.73
N GLU A 96 18.49 6.43 4.47
CA GLU A 96 18.29 5.93 3.10
C GLU A 96 17.18 6.70 2.38
N LEU A 97 16.08 7.05 3.08
CA LEU A 97 15.04 7.90 2.51
C LEU A 97 15.55 9.31 2.22
N ALA A 98 16.40 9.86 3.09
CA ALA A 98 16.98 11.17 2.89
C ALA A 98 17.88 11.18 1.65
N GLU A 99 18.72 10.16 1.48
CA GLU A 99 19.56 10.01 0.29
C GLU A 99 18.73 9.87 -0.99
N ASP A 100 17.66 9.07 -0.96
CA ASP A 100 16.74 8.87 -2.08
C ASP A 100 16.07 10.18 -2.54
N VAL A 101 15.73 11.06 -1.60
CA VAL A 101 14.90 12.24 -1.84
C VAL A 101 15.71 13.52 -2.04
N PHE A 102 16.75 13.71 -1.23
CA PHE A 102 17.55 14.95 -1.17
C PHE A 102 18.93 14.80 -1.82
N GLY A 103 19.34 13.57 -2.13
CA GLY A 103 20.57 13.26 -2.87
C GLY A 103 21.62 12.52 -2.04
N ALA A 104 22.60 11.95 -2.74
CA ALA A 104 23.59 11.06 -2.15
C ALA A 104 24.37 11.73 -0.99
N GLY A 105 24.42 11.05 0.16
CA GLY A 105 25.11 11.49 1.37
C GLY A 105 24.33 12.45 2.26
N VAL A 106 23.06 12.76 1.95
CA VAL A 106 22.18 13.53 2.83
C VAL A 106 21.55 12.60 3.87
N THR A 107 21.62 12.97 5.14
CA THR A 107 21.03 12.26 6.27
C THR A 107 19.73 12.94 6.72
N ALA A 108 18.97 12.25 7.58
CA ALA A 108 17.70 12.77 8.07
C ALA A 108 17.81 13.98 9.03
N ASP A 109 19.04 14.30 9.46
CA ASP A 109 19.37 15.42 10.36
C ASP A 109 20.03 16.60 9.62
N ASP A 110 20.29 16.48 8.32
CA ASP A 110 20.93 17.52 7.52
C ASP A 110 19.96 18.64 7.11
N GLU A 111 20.50 19.84 6.94
CA GLU A 111 19.78 20.96 6.34
C GLU A 111 19.81 20.82 4.81
N ALA A 112 18.75 20.21 4.25
CA ALA A 112 18.52 20.09 2.83
C ALA A 112 17.07 20.41 2.49
N GLU A 113 16.80 20.76 1.24
CA GLU A 113 15.45 21.01 0.76
C GLU A 113 15.27 20.49 -0.66
N THR A 114 14.05 20.10 -1.00
CA THR A 114 13.67 19.73 -2.36
C THR A 114 12.19 20.01 -2.59
N THR A 115 11.76 19.98 -3.85
CA THR A 115 10.35 20.13 -4.19
C THR A 115 9.58 18.83 -3.87
N LEU A 116 8.39 18.97 -3.29
CA LEU A 116 7.46 17.86 -3.13
C LEU A 116 6.86 17.48 -4.49
N THR A 117 6.93 16.20 -4.86
CA THR A 117 6.50 15.69 -6.16
C THR A 117 5.71 14.39 -6.01
N ALA A 118 5.02 13.98 -7.07
CA ALA A 118 4.30 12.70 -7.11
C ALA A 118 5.24 11.48 -6.92
N HIS A 119 6.55 11.65 -7.09
CA HIS A 119 7.54 10.58 -6.96
C HIS A 119 8.10 10.42 -5.55
N ASN A 120 8.15 11.50 -4.76
CA ASN A 120 8.74 11.48 -3.42
C ASN A 120 7.72 11.65 -2.28
N VAL A 121 6.48 12.08 -2.57
CA VAL A 121 5.44 12.32 -1.54
C VAL A 121 5.19 11.12 -0.63
N ASN A 122 5.38 9.90 -1.14
CA ASN A 122 5.22 8.66 -0.38
C ASN A 122 6.30 8.40 0.69
N LYS A 123 7.38 9.19 0.70
CA LYS A 123 8.48 9.12 1.68
C LYS A 123 8.25 10.01 2.91
N PHE A 124 7.28 10.93 2.82
CA PHE A 124 6.93 11.86 3.88
C PHE A 124 5.70 11.39 4.68
N ALA A 125 5.45 12.03 5.81
CA ALA A 125 4.27 11.79 6.64
C ALA A 125 3.23 12.91 6.51
N TYR A 126 1.96 12.56 6.67
CA TYR A 126 0.87 13.53 6.65
C TYR A 126 1.07 14.59 7.75
N ASP A 127 1.33 14.13 8.98
CA ASP A 127 1.40 15.00 10.16
C ASP A 127 2.63 15.93 10.17
N THR A 128 3.61 15.69 9.29
CA THR A 128 4.80 16.53 9.14
C THR A 128 4.66 17.53 7.99
N VAL A 129 4.07 17.13 6.86
CA VAL A 129 3.95 17.99 5.67
C VAL A 129 2.73 18.89 5.75
N VAL A 130 1.56 18.35 6.09
CA VAL A 130 0.27 19.06 5.96
C VAL A 130 0.19 20.33 6.80
N PRO A 131 0.69 20.39 8.06
CA PRO A 131 0.67 21.61 8.86
C PRO A 131 1.43 22.79 8.22
N GLU A 132 2.43 22.52 7.39
CA GLU A 132 3.30 23.54 6.77
C GLU A 132 2.84 23.96 5.37
N LEU A 133 1.78 23.34 4.85
CA LEU A 133 1.22 23.69 3.56
C LEU A 133 0.55 25.08 3.58
N PRO A 134 0.51 25.78 2.43
CA PRO A 134 -0.33 26.96 2.27
C PRO A 134 -1.79 26.66 2.63
N ASP A 135 -2.47 27.58 3.33
CA ASP A 135 -3.82 27.37 3.87
C ASP A 135 -4.80 26.76 2.84
N SER A 136 -4.83 27.30 1.61
CA SER A 136 -5.72 26.80 0.55
C SER A 136 -5.42 25.38 0.09
N VAL A 137 -4.17 24.94 0.14
CA VAL A 137 -3.76 23.57 -0.19
C VAL A 137 -4.04 22.66 1.00
N ARG A 138 -3.68 23.10 2.22
CA ARG A 138 -3.94 22.36 3.46
C ARG A 138 -5.42 22.02 3.62
N ASP A 139 -6.29 23.02 3.49
CA ASP A 139 -7.75 22.85 3.62
C ASP A 139 -8.29 21.80 2.61
N HIS A 140 -7.74 21.76 1.40
CA HIS A 140 -8.12 20.78 0.37
C HIS A 140 -7.64 19.36 0.71
N VAL A 141 -6.41 19.23 1.21
CA VAL A 141 -5.87 17.93 1.66
C VAL A 141 -6.67 17.38 2.84
N GLU A 142 -6.94 18.21 3.85
CA GLU A 142 -7.74 17.85 5.03
C GLU A 142 -9.16 17.44 4.65
N ALA A 143 -9.84 18.23 3.81
CA ALA A 143 -11.16 17.89 3.31
C ALA A 143 -11.18 16.58 2.50
N THR A 144 -10.09 16.28 1.78
CA THR A 144 -9.96 15.02 1.04
C THR A 144 -9.73 13.84 1.98
N ALA A 145 -8.91 14.00 3.02
CA ALA A 145 -8.72 12.99 4.07
C ALA A 145 -10.06 12.68 4.75
N ASP A 146 -10.81 13.70 5.17
CA ASP A 146 -12.14 13.53 5.76
C ASP A 146 -13.08 12.76 4.84
N ARG A 147 -13.11 13.09 3.55
CA ARG A 147 -13.93 12.39 2.57
C ARG A 147 -13.58 10.91 2.44
N PHE A 148 -12.29 10.56 2.43
CA PHE A 148 -11.87 9.16 2.37
C PHE A 148 -12.21 8.42 3.66
N ARG A 149 -11.97 9.03 4.82
CA ARG A 149 -12.32 8.48 6.14
C ARG A 149 -13.82 8.21 6.21
N ASP A 150 -14.65 9.21 5.94
CA ASP A 150 -16.12 9.09 5.93
C ASP A 150 -16.60 7.99 4.97
N GLY A 151 -15.96 7.88 3.81
CA GLY A 151 -16.25 6.83 2.82
C GLY A 151 -16.01 5.42 3.38
N MET A 152 -14.91 5.21 4.11
CA MET A 152 -14.57 3.95 4.76
C MET A 152 -15.44 3.67 5.98
N GLU A 153 -15.66 4.66 6.86
CA GLU A 153 -16.50 4.51 8.05
C GLU A 153 -17.98 4.26 7.71
N SER A 154 -18.48 4.82 6.62
CA SER A 154 -19.83 4.56 6.08
C SER A 154 -19.91 3.27 5.26
N LEU A 155 -18.78 2.58 5.08
CA LEU A 155 -18.61 1.41 4.22
C LEU A 155 -19.00 1.67 2.76
N SER A 156 -19.12 2.92 2.32
CA SER A 156 -19.45 3.27 0.94
C SER A 156 -18.27 3.08 -0.01
N PHE A 157 -17.06 3.10 0.54
CA PHE A 157 -15.79 2.85 -0.13
C PHE A 157 -14.88 2.02 0.77
N MET A 158 -14.12 1.08 0.20
CA MET A 158 -13.07 0.35 0.91
C MET A 158 -11.94 0.09 -0.09
N PRO A 159 -10.69 0.44 0.24
CA PRO A 159 -9.57 0.09 -0.62
C PRO A 159 -9.21 -1.40 -0.47
N ASN A 160 -8.33 -1.89 -1.35
CA ASN A 160 -7.79 -3.25 -1.27
C ASN A 160 -6.97 -3.48 0.00
N SER A 161 -6.75 -4.75 0.36
CA SER A 161 -6.05 -5.12 1.60
C SER A 161 -4.64 -4.53 1.76
N PRO A 162 -3.76 -4.49 0.73
CA PRO A 162 -2.44 -3.85 0.86
C PRO A 162 -2.51 -2.37 1.23
N THR A 163 -3.52 -1.63 0.76
CA THR A 163 -3.70 -0.23 1.17
C THR A 163 -4.01 -0.15 2.67
N LEU A 164 -4.94 -0.97 3.18
CA LEU A 164 -5.28 -0.98 4.62
C LEU A 164 -4.07 -1.38 5.49
N MET A 165 -3.31 -2.37 5.04
CA MET A 165 -2.16 -2.91 5.78
C MET A 165 -0.97 -1.95 5.77
N ASN A 166 -0.63 -1.36 4.62
CA ASN A 166 0.68 -0.72 4.41
C ASN A 166 0.64 0.81 4.33
N ALA A 167 -0.55 1.45 4.25
CA ALA A 167 -0.63 2.91 4.17
C ALA A 167 -0.02 3.58 5.39
N GLY A 168 0.96 4.46 5.17
CA GLY A 168 1.67 5.19 6.21
C GLY A 168 2.76 4.40 6.92
N ASP A 169 3.02 3.15 6.52
CA ASP A 169 4.03 2.27 7.10
C ASP A 169 5.35 2.28 6.27
N GLU A 170 6.36 1.50 6.67
CA GLU A 170 7.65 1.39 5.98
C GLU A 170 7.49 0.94 4.53
N LEU A 171 6.79 -0.17 4.29
CA LEU A 171 6.71 -0.79 2.96
C LEU A 171 5.97 0.09 1.93
N GLN A 172 4.92 0.81 2.36
CA GLN A 172 4.15 1.75 1.53
C GLN A 172 3.66 1.20 0.16
N GLN A 173 3.60 -0.13 0.00
CA GLN A 173 3.14 -0.78 -1.22
C GLN A 173 1.63 -1.01 -1.13
N LEU A 174 0.83 -0.21 -1.85
CA LEU A 174 -0.63 -0.14 -1.69
C LEU A 174 -1.41 -0.94 -2.76
N SER A 175 -0.75 -1.44 -3.79
CA SER A 175 -1.32 -2.21 -4.90
C SER A 175 -1.42 -3.72 -4.60
N ALA A 176 -2.51 -4.35 -5.05
CA ALA A 176 -2.71 -5.79 -4.87
C ALA A 176 -2.34 -6.64 -6.10
N CYS A 177 -2.29 -6.06 -7.30
CA CYS A 177 -2.23 -6.83 -8.53
C CYS A 177 -1.02 -6.41 -9.37
N PHE A 178 -0.15 -7.37 -9.67
CA PHE A 178 1.03 -7.22 -10.52
C PHE A 178 1.02 -8.26 -11.63
N VAL A 179 1.65 -7.92 -12.75
CA VAL A 179 1.86 -8.84 -13.87
C VAL A 179 3.31 -8.72 -14.31
N ASP A 180 4.04 -9.83 -14.28
CA ASP A 180 5.35 -9.96 -14.89
C ASP A 180 5.45 -11.31 -15.61
N SER A 181 6.17 -11.38 -16.72
CA SER A 181 6.19 -12.55 -17.58
C SER A 181 7.60 -12.85 -18.07
N PRO A 182 8.15 -14.02 -17.67
CA PRO A 182 9.54 -14.33 -17.93
C PRO A 182 9.79 -14.46 -19.43
N GLY A 183 10.89 -13.91 -19.88
CA GLY A 183 11.51 -14.17 -21.16
C GLY A 183 12.03 -15.60 -21.25
N ASP A 184 12.32 -16.02 -22.48
CA ASP A 184 12.83 -17.35 -22.80
C ASP A 184 14.33 -17.51 -22.51
N ASP A 185 14.73 -17.14 -21.30
CA ASP A 185 16.09 -17.18 -20.78
C ASP A 185 16.09 -17.57 -19.30
N ILE A 186 17.06 -18.39 -18.89
CA ILE A 186 17.10 -18.89 -17.52
C ILE A 186 17.36 -17.78 -16.49
N THR A 187 18.12 -16.76 -16.87
CA THR A 187 18.40 -15.59 -16.01
C THR A 187 17.12 -14.81 -15.81
N ASP A 188 16.39 -14.55 -16.90
CA ASP A 188 15.13 -13.80 -16.86
C ASP A 188 14.04 -14.56 -16.08
N ILE A 189 13.93 -15.87 -16.25
CA ILE A 189 13.03 -16.73 -15.45
C ILE A 189 13.28 -16.56 -13.94
N HIS A 190 14.55 -16.60 -13.52
CA HIS A 190 14.90 -16.46 -12.10
C HIS A 190 14.78 -15.01 -11.61
N GLN A 191 14.99 -14.03 -12.49
CA GLN A 191 14.78 -12.62 -12.18
C GLN A 191 13.29 -12.32 -11.95
N THR A 192 12.40 -12.76 -12.84
CA THR A 192 10.94 -12.69 -12.62
C THR A 192 10.52 -13.42 -11.34
N ALA A 193 11.11 -14.58 -11.04
CA ALA A 193 10.83 -15.29 -9.79
C ALA A 193 11.29 -14.52 -8.54
N LYS A 194 12.40 -13.78 -8.63
CA LYS A 194 12.87 -12.88 -7.56
C LYS A 194 11.90 -11.71 -7.38
N GLU A 195 11.54 -11.02 -8.46
CA GLU A 195 10.61 -9.88 -8.43
C GLU A 195 9.24 -10.30 -7.88
N ALA A 196 8.77 -11.50 -8.24
CA ALA A 196 7.58 -12.11 -7.65
C ALA A 196 7.68 -12.27 -6.13
N ALA A 197 8.81 -12.78 -5.63
CA ALA A 197 9.02 -12.96 -4.21
C ALA A 197 8.99 -11.62 -3.45
N GLU A 198 9.56 -10.56 -4.03
CA GLU A 198 9.51 -9.19 -3.48
C GLU A 198 8.07 -8.65 -3.47
N VAL A 199 7.30 -8.88 -4.54
CA VAL A 199 5.86 -8.53 -4.58
C VAL A 199 5.07 -9.28 -3.50
N PHE A 200 5.27 -10.60 -3.35
CA PHE A 200 4.59 -11.39 -2.32
C PHE A 200 4.97 -10.95 -0.90
N GLN A 201 6.24 -10.61 -0.67
CA GLN A 201 6.71 -10.08 0.61
C GLN A 201 5.97 -8.80 0.99
N SER A 202 5.68 -7.93 0.03
CA SER A 202 4.92 -6.69 0.24
C SER A 202 3.39 -6.87 0.33
N GLY A 203 2.87 -8.09 0.17
CA GLY A 203 1.44 -8.41 0.20
C GLY A 203 0.72 -8.27 -1.15
N GLY A 204 1.45 -8.08 -2.25
CA GLY A 204 0.90 -8.08 -3.61
C GLY A 204 0.71 -9.51 -4.15
N GLY A 205 -0.19 -9.66 -5.12
CA GLY A 205 -0.34 -10.87 -5.93
C GLY A 205 0.25 -10.68 -7.33
N MET A 206 0.83 -11.74 -7.90
CA MET A 206 1.45 -11.70 -9.21
C MET A 206 0.81 -12.72 -10.16
N GLY A 207 0.48 -12.26 -11.37
CA GLY A 207 0.09 -13.09 -12.50
C GLY A 207 1.22 -13.20 -13.52
N TYR A 208 1.34 -14.37 -14.14
CA TYR A 208 2.36 -14.65 -15.16
C TYR A 208 1.71 -15.07 -16.47
N ALA A 209 2.26 -14.59 -17.58
CA ALA A 209 1.93 -15.07 -18.91
C ALA A 209 3.14 -15.79 -19.50
N PHE A 210 3.19 -17.11 -19.40
CA PHE A 210 4.33 -17.94 -19.82
C PHE A 210 4.45 -18.15 -21.35
N TRP A 211 3.82 -17.29 -22.15
CA TRP A 211 3.74 -17.44 -23.62
C TRP A 211 5.07 -17.21 -24.33
N LYS A 212 6.02 -16.54 -23.69
CA LYS A 212 7.36 -16.30 -24.26
C LYS A 212 8.25 -17.53 -24.17
N LEU A 213 8.01 -18.42 -23.21
CA LEU A 213 8.84 -19.60 -22.99
C LEU A 213 8.64 -20.60 -24.14
N ARG A 214 9.75 -21.11 -24.67
CA ARG A 214 9.70 -22.11 -25.74
C ARG A 214 9.01 -23.40 -25.26
N PRO A 215 8.30 -24.13 -26.15
CA PRO A 215 7.61 -25.37 -25.79
C PRO A 215 8.59 -26.48 -25.39
N TYR A 216 8.05 -27.50 -24.73
CA TYR A 216 8.79 -28.71 -24.41
C TYR A 216 9.38 -29.35 -25.68
N GLY A 217 10.64 -29.78 -25.60
CA GLY A 217 11.33 -30.48 -26.69
C GLY A 217 12.10 -29.57 -27.65
N ASP A 218 11.93 -28.25 -27.57
CA ASP A 218 12.72 -27.31 -28.37
C ASP A 218 14.21 -27.37 -28.01
N SER A 219 15.07 -27.17 -29.00
CA SER A 219 16.52 -27.26 -28.82
C SER A 219 17.06 -26.11 -27.96
N VAL A 220 17.94 -26.43 -27.01
CA VAL A 220 18.67 -25.46 -26.19
C VAL A 220 20.11 -25.36 -26.70
N GLY A 221 20.41 -24.31 -27.46
CA GLY A 221 21.70 -24.18 -28.15
C GLY A 221 22.92 -24.13 -27.24
N SER A 222 22.79 -23.62 -26.01
CA SER A 222 23.90 -23.48 -25.06
C SER A 222 24.33 -24.79 -24.41
N THR A 223 23.41 -25.73 -24.20
CA THR A 223 23.66 -27.00 -23.50
C THR A 223 23.59 -28.22 -24.42
N GLY A 224 23.06 -28.07 -25.63
CA GLY A 224 22.75 -29.18 -26.53
C GLY A 224 21.58 -30.05 -26.07
N GLY A 225 20.89 -29.64 -25.00
CA GLY A 225 19.74 -30.33 -24.43
C GLY A 225 18.42 -29.92 -25.09
N ILE A 226 17.33 -30.38 -24.48
CA ILE A 226 15.95 -30.02 -24.85
C ILE A 226 15.34 -29.15 -23.74
N ALA A 227 14.44 -28.25 -24.12
CA ALA A 227 13.70 -27.40 -23.20
C ALA A 227 12.61 -28.19 -22.45
N SER A 228 12.37 -27.82 -21.20
CA SER A 228 11.31 -28.39 -20.36
C SER A 228 9.91 -27.89 -20.72
N GLY A 229 9.80 -26.77 -21.44
CA GLY A 229 8.52 -26.10 -21.65
C GLY A 229 8.10 -25.21 -20.48
N PRO A 230 6.93 -24.54 -20.59
CA PRO A 230 6.44 -23.59 -19.59
C PRO A 230 5.81 -24.20 -18.31
N ILE A 231 5.57 -25.53 -18.27
CA ILE A 231 4.94 -26.26 -17.14
C ILE A 231 5.89 -27.34 -16.66
#